data_AF-A0A355T268-F1
#
_entry.id   AF-A0A355T268-F1
#
_cell.length_a   1.000
_cell.length_b   1.000
_cell.length_c   1.000
_cell.angle_alpha   90.00
_cell.angle_beta   90.00
_cell.angle_gamma   90.00
#
_symmetry.space_group_name_H-M   'P 1'
#
loop_
_entity.id
_entity.type
_entity.pdbx_description
1 polymer ?
#
loop_
_entity_poly.entity_id
_entity_poly.type
_entity_poly.pdbx_seq_one_letter_code
_entity_poly.pdbx_strand_id
1 'polypeptide(L)' 'MSLEQLILLALIQGITEFLPISSSGHLSLVHELTGWADQGVLVDVAVHTGTLGAVLLYFRRDVWAMA' A
#
# COMPACT_ATOMS: atom_id res chain seq x y z
N MET A 1 -4.84 -14.87 5.14
CA MET A 1 -5.08 -13.50 5.63
C MET A 1 -6.46 -13.37 6.22
N SER A 2 -6.57 -12.80 7.41
CA SER A 2 -7.85 -12.28 7.89
C SER A 2 -8.14 -10.90 7.29
N LEU A 3 -9.40 -10.47 7.31
CA LEU A 3 -9.80 -9.13 6.87
C LEU A 3 -9.09 -8.04 7.68
N GLU A 4 -8.88 -8.26 8.97
CA GLU A 4 -8.19 -7.34 9.87
C GLU A 4 -6.75 -7.09 9.44
N GLN A 5 -6.04 -8.16 9.05
CA GLN A 5 -4.68 -8.06 8.51
C GLN A 5 -4.65 -7.26 7.20
N LEU A 6 -5.62 -7.50 6.30
CA LEU A 6 -5.72 -6.75 5.05
C LEU A 6 -5.95 -5.26 5.29
N ILE A 7 -6.86 -4.91 6.20
CA ILE A 7 -7.14 -3.52 6.55
C ILE A 7 -5.90 -2.85 7.14
N LEU A 8 -5.19 -3.52 8.06
CA LEU A 8 -3.99 -2.97 8.67
C LEU A 8 -2.88 -2.73 7.65
N LEU A 9 -2.59 -3.70 6.77
CA LEU A 9 -1.55 -3.55 5.75
C LEU A 9 -1.92 -2.49 4.72
N ALA A 10 -3.19 -2.40 4.31
CA ALA A 10 -3.66 -1.35 3.42
C ALA A 10 -3.54 0.05 4.05
N LEU A 11 -3.81 0.18 5.36
CA LEU A 11 -3.60 1.43 6.10
C LEU A 11 -2.12 1.80 6.17
N ILE A 12 -1.25 0.84 6.51
CA ILE A 12 0.21 1.06 6.56
C ILE A 12 0.71 1.49 5.19
N GLN A 13 0.38 0.78 4.12
CA GLN A 13 0.75 1.16 2.76
C GLN A 13 0.21 2.55 2.43
N GLY A 14 -1.08 2.80 2.63
CA GLY A 14 -1.73 4.05 2.27
C GLY A 14 -1.14 5.28 2.97
N ILE A 15 -0.68 5.12 4.22
CA ILE A 15 0.01 6.18 4.95
C ILE A 15 1.46 6.32 4.49
N THR A 16 2.20 5.22 4.41
CA THR A 16 3.65 5.21 4.19
C THR A 16 4.06 5.46 2.75
N GLU A 17 3.22 5.15 1.76
CA GLU A 17 3.55 5.30 0.33
C GLU A 17 3.82 6.76 -0.07
N PHE A 18 3.12 7.71 0.56
CA PHE A 18 3.28 9.14 0.28
C PHE A 18 4.39 9.80 1.11
N LEU A 19 4.97 9.05 2.05
CA LEU A 19 6.05 9.48 2.93
C LEU A 19 7.38 8.90 2.41
N PRO A 20 8.49 9.66 2.39
CA PRO A 20 9.79 9.17 1.94
C PRO A 20 10.47 8.29 3.02
N ILE A 21 9.79 7.23 3.46
CA ILE A 21 10.18 6.37 4.58
C ILE A 21 10.16 4.87 4.26
N SER A 22 10.02 4.51 2.98
CA SER A 22 9.93 3.12 2.48
C SER A 22 8.71 2.36 2.98
N SER A 23 7.65 2.32 2.17
CA SER A 23 6.42 1.58 2.44
C SER A 23 6.64 0.07 2.50
N SER A 24 7.43 -0.49 1.57
CA SER A 24 7.81 -1.91 1.57
C SER A 24 8.53 -2.34 2.85
N GLY A 25 9.42 -1.50 3.38
CA GLY A 25 10.08 -1.75 4.66
C GLY A 25 9.10 -1.87 5.83
N HIS A 26 8.05 -1.04 5.85
CA HIS A 26 7.02 -1.10 6.88
C HIS A 26 6.15 -2.36 6.75
N LEU A 27 5.82 -2.79 5.53
CA LEU A 27 5.10 -4.06 5.31
C LEU A 27 5.92 -5.26 5.79
N SER A 28 7.23 -5.31 5.48
CA SER A 28 8.12 -6.36 5.97
C SER A 28 8.30 -6.31 7.49
N LEU A 29 8.32 -5.13 8.11
CA LEU A 29 8.39 -5.01 9.57
C LEU A 29 7.16 -5.62 10.26
N VAL A 30 5.96 -5.50 9.68
CA VAL A 30 4.75 -6.13 10.25
C VAL A 30 4.94 -7.65 10.31
N HIS A 31 5.46 -8.26 9.24
CA HIS A 31 5.76 -9.69 9.20
C HIS A 31 6.66 -10.09 10.39
N GLU A 32 7.79 -9.39 10.56
CA GLU A 32 8.77 -9.77 11.60
C GLU A 32 8.34 -9.46 13.02
N LEU A 33 7.54 -8.42 13.23
CA LEU A 33 7.06 -8.06 14.57
C LEU A 33 5.87 -8.90 15.02
N THR A 34 5.05 -9.38 14.09
CA THR A 34 3.81 -10.12 14.41
C THR A 34 3.94 -11.62 14.22
N GLY A 35 4.96 -12.09 13.50
CA GLY A 35 5.10 -13.49 13.10
C GLY A 35 4.03 -13.97 12.14
N TRP A 36 3.25 -13.05 11.53
CA TRP A 36 2.27 -13.41 10.51
C TRP A 36 2.97 -14.01 9.30
N ALA A 37 2.33 -14.90 8.55
CA ALA A 37 2.90 -15.34 7.28
C ALA A 37 3.12 -14.15 6.34
N ASP A 38 4.21 -14.19 5.57
CA ASP A 38 4.42 -13.23 4.48
C ASP A 38 3.22 -13.30 3.53
N GLN A 39 2.60 -12.14 3.30
CA GLN A 39 1.42 -12.04 2.45
C GLN A 39 1.78 -12.10 0.97
N GLY A 40 3.07 -11.99 0.67
CA GLY A 40 3.65 -12.18 -0.64
C GLY A 40 3.40 -11.04 -1.61
N VAL A 41 4.08 -11.14 -2.76
CA VAL A 41 4.10 -10.13 -3.84
C VAL A 41 2.69 -9.73 -4.31
N LEU A 42 1.71 -10.65 -4.25
CA LEU A 42 0.35 -10.35 -4.68
C LEU A 42 -0.27 -9.24 -3.82
N VAL A 43 -0.07 -9.29 -2.50
CA VAL A 43 -0.62 -8.28 -1.59
C VAL A 43 0.12 -6.96 -1.75
N ASP A 44 1.45 -6.99 -1.86
CA ASP A 44 2.27 -5.80 -2.12
C ASP A 44 1.81 -5.06 -3.38
N VAL A 45 1.61 -5.79 -4.49
CA VAL A 45 1.13 -5.21 -5.75
C VAL A 45 -0.29 -4.68 -5.60
N ALA A 46 -1.18 -5.39 -4.90
CA ALA A 46 -2.56 -4.95 -4.71
C ALA A 46 -2.62 -3.63 -3.91
N VAL A 47 -1.86 -3.51 -2.82
CA VAL A 47 -1.85 -2.28 -2.01
C VAL A 47 -1.18 -1.11 -2.75
N HIS A 48 -0.11 -1.35 -3.54
CA HIS A 48 0.47 -0.32 -4.42
C HIS A 48 -0.49 0.11 -5.54
N THR A 49 -1.25 -0.83 -6.11
CA THR A 49 -2.27 -0.49 -7.11
C THR A 49 -3.36 0.38 -6.48
N GLY A 50 -3.72 0.12 -5.23
CA GLY A 50 -4.64 0.95 -4.45
C GLY A 50 -4.13 2.39 -4.25
N THR A 51 -2.86 2.56 -3.86
CA THR A 51 -2.27 3.90 -3.68
C THR A 51 -2.11 4.63 -5.01
N LEU A 52 -1.70 3.95 -6.08
CA LEU A 52 -1.70 4.51 -7.43
C LEU A 52 -3.10 4.98 -7.84
N GLY A 53 -4.11 4.14 -7.61
CA GLY A 53 -5.51 4.50 -7.87
C GLY A 53 -5.95 5.75 -7.10
N ALA A 54 -5.53 5.89 -5.84
CA ALA A 54 -5.80 7.08 -5.04
C ALA A 54 -5.16 8.34 -5.63
N VAL A 55 -3.90 8.26 -6.09
CA VAL A 55 -3.19 9.37 -6.76
C VAL A 55 -3.87 9.74 -8.07
N LEU A 56 -4.18 8.76 -8.92
CA LEU A 56 -4.87 8.97 -10.20
C LEU A 56 -6.24 9.60 -9.99
N LEU A 57 -6.99 9.19 -8.97
CA LEU A 57 -8.29 9.76 -8.64
C LEU A 57 -8.16 11.20 -8.13
N TYR A 58 -7.20 11.45 -7.23
CA TYR A 58 -6.96 12.77 -6.65
C TYR A 58 -6.53 13.77 -7.74
N PHE A 59 -5.52 13.43 -8.53
CA PHE A 59 -4.98 14.24 -9.63
C PHE A 59 -5.70 14.02 -10.97
N ARG A 60 -6.90 13.44 -10.98
CA ARG A 60 -7.59 13.07 -12.23
C ARG A 60 -7.63 14.21 -13.25
N ARG A 61 -7.93 15.45 -12.82
CA ARG A 61 -8.00 16.59 -13.75
C ARG A 61 -6.66 16.88 -14.41
N ASP A 62 -5.58 16.82 -13.64
CA ASP A 62 -4.23 17.06 -14.13
C ASP A 62 -3.78 15.92 -15.06
N VAL A 63 -4.07 14.66 -14.69
CA VAL A 63 -3.80 13.49 -15.54
C VAL A 63 -4.54 13.59 -16.87
N TRP A 64 -5.83 13.97 -16.86
CA TRP A 64 -6.61 14.15 -18.09
C TRP A 64 -6.13 15.34 -18.94
N ALA A 65 -5.53 16.36 -18.32
CA ALA A 65 -4.95 17.49 -19.04
C ALA A 65 -3.57 17.18 -19.68
N MET A 66 -2.88 16.14 -19.20
CA MET A 66 -1.60 15.67 -19.75
C MET A 66 -1.77 14.66 -20.90
N ALA A 67 -2.96 14.08 -21.05
CA ALA A 67 -3.30 13.10 -22.09
C ALA A 67 -3.73 13.79 -23.39
#